data_AF-A0A7J4QBB8-F1
#
_entry.id   AF-A0A7J4QBB8-F1
#
_cell.length_a   1.000
_cell.length_b   1.000
_cell.length_c   1.000
_cell.angle_alpha   90.00
_cell.angle_beta   90.00
_cell.angle_gamma   90.00
#
_symmetry.space_group_name_H-M   'P 1'
#
loop_
_entity.id
_entity.type
_entity.pdbx_description
1 polymer ?
#
loop_
_entity_poly.entity_id
_entity_poly.type
_entity_poly.pdbx_seq_one_letter_code
_entity_poly.pdbx_strand_id
1 'polypeptide(L)' 'MLNQLSGKPAKLKKYEKFNVPKKRTTGYNLKPCRLCGRIGGHMKIYGLELCRQCFRDNAKRLGFKKYR' A
#
# COMPACT_ATOMS: atom_id res chain seq x y z
N MET A 1 1.24 3.71 18.67
CA MET A 1 2.15 2.90 19.49
C MET A 1 1.36 2.31 20.65
N LEU A 2 1.61 1.06 21.03
CA LEU A 2 0.88 0.43 22.14
C LEU A 2 1.25 1.13 23.45
N ASN A 3 0.27 1.75 24.11
CA ASN A 3 0.45 2.43 25.41
C ASN A 3 1.11 1.52 26.46
N GLN A 4 0.93 0.21 26.35
CA GLN A 4 1.49 -0.83 27.22
C GLN A 4 3.02 -0.94 27.24
N LEU A 5 3.72 -0.55 26.17
CA LEU A 5 5.18 -0.70 26.04
C LEU A 5 5.96 0.58 26.38
N SER A 6 5.27 1.71 26.49
CA SER A 6 5.85 3.05 26.69
C SER A 6 6.74 3.15 27.94
N GLY A 7 6.29 2.61 29.08
CA GLY A 7 7.04 2.63 30.35
C GLY A 7 8.07 1.51 30.53
N LYS A 8 8.33 0.68 29.50
CA LYS A 8 9.18 -0.53 29.62
C LYS A 8 10.26 -0.53 28.52
N PRO A 9 11.35 0.23 28.68
CA PRO A 9 12.32 0.48 27.60
C PRO A 9 13.01 -0.80 27.10
N ALA A 10 13.32 -1.75 27.98
CA ALA A 10 13.91 -3.03 27.59
C ALA A 10 12.95 -3.90 26.75
N LYS A 11 11.65 -3.88 27.08
CA LYS A 11 10.63 -4.63 26.33
C LYS A 11 10.33 -3.96 24.99
N LEU A 12 10.33 -2.62 24.95
CA LEU A 12 10.19 -1.86 23.70
C LEU A 12 11.31 -2.20 22.72
N LYS A 13 12.57 -2.16 23.16
CA LYS A 13 13.73 -2.56 22.32
C LYS A 13 13.61 -3.98 21.78
N LYS A 14 13.13 -4.93 22.60
CA LYS A 14 12.90 -6.31 22.15
C LYS A 14 11.78 -6.39 21.11
N TYR A 15 10.68 -5.67 21.31
CA TYR A 15 9.57 -5.60 20.36
C TYR A 15 10.01 -5.01 19.01
N GLU A 16 10.73 -3.89 19.04
CA GLU A 16 11.27 -3.23 17.84
C GLU A 16 12.19 -4.14 17.04
N LYS A 17 13.04 -4.93 17.72
CA LYS A 17 13.98 -5.83 17.07
C LYS A 17 13.31 -7.02 16.38
N PHE A 18 12.30 -7.63 17.00
CA PHE A 18 11.78 -8.93 16.57
C PHE A 18 10.38 -8.90 15.97
N ASN A 19 9.54 -7.95 16.35
CA ASN A 19 8.11 -7.94 15.98
C ASN A 19 7.74 -6.84 14.99
N VAL A 20 8.54 -5.77 14.87
CA VAL A 20 8.22 -4.68 13.96
C VAL A 20 8.44 -5.14 12.51
N PRO A 21 7.48 -4.91 11.60
CA PRO A 21 7.67 -5.19 10.18
C PRO A 21 8.88 -4.41 9.65
N LYS A 22 9.85 -5.11 9.05
CA LYS A 22 10.99 -4.47 8.41
C LYS A 22 10.51 -3.63 7.22
N LYS A 23 10.88 -2.35 7.17
CA LYS A 23 10.66 -1.49 6.00
C LYS A 23 11.33 -2.13 4.78
N ARG A 24 10.56 -2.34 3.72
CA ARG A 24 11.03 -2.89 2.45
C ARG A 24 11.23 -1.75 1.45
N THR A 25 12.29 -1.81 0.67
CA THR A 25 12.56 -0.87 -0.42
C THR A 25 11.90 -1.32 -1.73
N THR A 26 11.72 -2.63 -1.91
CA THR A 26 11.12 -3.22 -3.10
C THR A 26 10.07 -4.27 -2.73
N GLY A 27 9.19 -4.59 -3.68
CA GLY A 27 8.19 -5.65 -3.53
C GLY A 27 6.79 -5.22 -3.98
N TYR A 28 5.92 -6.22 -4.09
CA TYR A 28 4.53 -6.04 -4.51
C TYR A 28 3.72 -5.23 -3.49
N ASN A 29 3.92 -5.48 -2.20
CA ASN A 29 3.15 -4.85 -1.11
C ASN A 29 3.43 -3.35 -0.93
N LEU A 30 4.46 -2.81 -1.58
CA LEU A 30 4.79 -1.39 -1.54
C LEU A 30 3.94 -0.55 -2.52
N LYS A 31 3.17 -1.21 -3.39
CA LYS A 31 2.34 -0.55 -4.40
C LYS A 31 0.85 -0.79 -4.10
N PRO A 32 0.32 -0.25 -3.00
CA PRO A 32 -1.12 -0.28 -2.77
C PRO A 32 -1.81 0.65 -3.76
N CYS A 33 -2.99 0.27 -4.23
CA CYS A 33 -3.83 1.16 -5.00
C CYS A 33 -4.14 2.44 -4.21
N ARG A 34 -3.97 3.61 -4.84
CA ARG A 34 -4.24 4.92 -4.22
C ARG A 34 -5.68 5.11 -3.75
N LEU A 35 -6.64 4.46 -4.39
CA LEU A 35 -8.07 4.62 -4.07
C LEU A 35 -8.57 3.59 -3.05
N CYS A 36 -8.30 2.31 -3.27
CA CYS A 36 -8.87 1.23 -2.45
C CYS A 36 -7.88 0.60 -1.47
N GLY A 37 -6.60 0.96 -1.51
CA GLY A 37 -5.55 0.35 -0.69
C GLY A 37 -5.24 -1.11 -1.01
N ARG A 38 -5.98 -1.75 -1.93
CA ARG A 38 -5.74 -3.13 -2.34
C ARG A 38 -4.42 -3.22 -3.09
N ILE A 39 -3.61 -4.20 -2.71
CA ILE A 39 -2.34 -4.51 -3.37
C ILE A 39 -2.58 -5.38 -4.62
N GLY A 40 -3.60 -6.24 -4.54
CA GLY A 40 -4.14 -7.09 -5.62
C GLY A 40 -4.48 -6.38 -6.93
N GLY A 41 -3.93 -6.85 -8.06
CA GLY A 41 -4.43 -6.49 -9.39
C GLY A 41 -4.10 -5.05 -9.82
N HIS A 42 -2.93 -4.59 -9.43
CA HIS A 42 -2.43 -3.24 -9.65
C HIS A 42 -1.92 -3.05 -11.10
N MET A 43 -2.36 -1.99 -11.78
CA MET A 43 -1.80 -1.59 -13.07
C MET A 43 -0.46 -0.91 -12.87
N LYS A 44 0.59 -1.43 -13.53
CA LYS A 44 1.96 -0.88 -13.46
C LYS A 44 2.27 0.08 -14.61
N ILE A 45 1.35 0.25 -15.55
CA ILE A 45 1.54 1.03 -16.78
C ILE A 45 1.11 2.48 -16.52
N TYR A 46 1.79 3.43 -17.17
CA TYR A 46 1.49 4.87 -17.11
C TYR A 46 1.62 5.53 -15.73
N GLY A 47 2.21 4.85 -14.73
CA GLY A 47 2.44 5.43 -13.40
C GLY A 47 1.17 5.74 -12.60
N LEU A 48 0.02 5.16 -12.98
CA LEU A 48 -1.29 5.53 -12.39
C LEU A 48 -1.49 5.06 -10.94
N GLU A 49 -0.75 4.04 -10.49
CA GLU A 49 -0.85 3.49 -9.14
C GLU A 49 -2.28 3.08 -8.70
N LEU A 50 -3.03 2.51 -9.64
CA LEU A 50 -4.41 2.10 -9.44
C LEU A 50 -4.62 0.58 -9.61
N CYS A 51 -5.61 0.07 -8.88
CA CYS A 51 -6.14 -1.28 -9.08
C CYS A 51 -6.96 -1.34 -10.37
N ARG A 52 -7.01 -2.50 -11.03
CA ARG A 52 -7.77 -2.68 -12.29
C ARG A 52 -9.27 -2.32 -12.17
N GLN A 53 -9.87 -2.52 -11.00
CA GLN A 53 -11.28 -2.21 -10.74
C GLN A 53 -11.46 -0.69 -10.66
N CYS A 54 -10.66 -0.06 -9.78
CA CYS A 54 -10.57 1.36 -9.56
C CYS A 54 -10.31 2.15 -10.86
N PHE A 55 -9.44 1.62 -11.71
CA PHE A 55 -9.18 2.20 -13.03
C PHE A 55 -10.43 2.18 -13.91
N ARG A 56 -11.16 1.06 -13.99
CA ARG A 56 -12.38 0.97 -14.82
C ARG A 56 -13.44 1.98 -14.40
N ASP A 57 -13.60 2.20 -13.09
CA ASP A 57 -14.59 3.15 -12.56
C ASP A 57 -14.19 4.61 -12.87
N ASN A 58 -12.89 4.90 -12.86
CA ASN A 58 -12.36 6.25 -13.07
C ASN A 58 -11.87 6.53 -14.50
N ALA A 59 -11.87 5.53 -15.39
CA ALA A 59 -11.30 5.62 -16.74
C ALA A 59 -11.89 6.81 -17.51
N LYS A 60 -13.20 7.01 -17.44
CA LYS A 60 -13.89 8.14 -18.10
C LYS A 60 -13.44 9.49 -17.55
N ARG A 61 -13.25 9.61 -16.23
CA ARG A 61 -12.80 10.84 -15.56
C ARG A 61 -11.34 11.16 -15.88
N LEU A 62 -10.53 10.12 -16.06
CA LEU A 62 -9.14 10.23 -16.48
C LEU A 62 -8.98 10.54 -17.98
N GLY A 63 -10.07 10.63 -18.74
CA GLY A 63 -10.05 10.95 -20.17
C GLY A 63 -9.88 9.75 -21.11
N PHE A 64 -9.92 8.52 -20.59
CA PHE A 64 -9.88 7.33 -21.44
C PHE A 64 -11.22 7.15 -22.16
N LYS A 65 -11.16 7.06 -23.49
CA LYS A 65 -12.30 6.75 -24.36
C LYS A 65 -12.20 5.31 -24.85
N LYS A 66 -13.35 4.61 -24.87
CA LYS A 66 -13.47 3.28 -25.47
C LYS A 66 -13.75 3.46 -26.97
N TYR A 67 -12.78 3.11 -27.81
CA TYR A 67 -12.88 3.27 -29.28
C TYR A 67 -13.50 2.06 -29.98
N ARG A 68 -13.59 0.91 -29.29
CA ARG A 68 -14.21 -0.34 -29.75
C ARG A 68 -14.95 -0.99 -28.59
#